data_AF-A0AA40AT68-F1
#
_entry.id   AF-A0AA40AT68-F1
#
_cell.length_a   1.000
_cell.length_b   1.000
_cell.length_c   1.000
_cell.angle_alpha   90.00
_cell.angle_beta   90.00
_cell.angle_gamma   90.00
#
_symmetry.space_group_name_H-M   'P 1'
#
loop_
_entity.id
_entity.type
_entity.pdbx_description
1 polymer ?
#
loop_
_entity_poly.entity_id
_entity_poly.type
_entity_poly.pdbx_seq_one_letter_code
_entity_poly.pdbx_strand_id
1 'polypeptide(L)'
;MLESAATSLASILVLGSGFALAAYTYHKSYKYFVLKKMSNAFEPGDPVLDLAAIGKDLPLSKTAAATHWIERPEQSIVDHIVAGREVGHYHLFIGEKGTGKSSMLLEAMRKIDGDGVAMFEAHADLEIFRIRLGKALDYEFHEDYMGSYFSERGPRDTTALLDIERALNKVEKVALTRRARVGKPLVIIINQMHLIRDDEDGKDLIELLQQRAEAWAASNLVTMVFNSDDYWVYERLKQLSTRMAVLTVVDLPKQQAIAALKNYRRRYFAEQPSSEILEEIYDRVGGRLNFLNRVAKSQDMLATCEEIKRVEKTWFLNQCWILGEEMDDDVMDQQKWAAAAVVLATALVDKEEEMEKTYDPERGHLLPSYPLHIAQEIMTRADFVRALDRLNLFSITSQAEVRASSVPMHIAFKEIVSQPGFREHLQATIDRIAAIESLGRTRELVAKDLVWGGKYEIRKSFGGVEVSLKQEGRKRDVTDVGDDDDDDNED
;
A
#
# COMPACT_ATOMS: atom_id res chain seq x y z
N MET A 1 -34.02 -45.70 -50.90
CA MET A 1 -34.01 -44.35 -50.27
C MET A 1 -34.16 -44.41 -48.75
N LEU A 2 -35.07 -45.23 -48.19
CA LEU A 2 -35.30 -45.33 -46.74
C LEU A 2 -34.08 -45.86 -45.94
N GLU A 3 -33.39 -46.89 -46.45
CA GLU A 3 -32.21 -47.47 -45.79
C GLU A 3 -31.04 -46.49 -45.71
N SER A 4 -30.79 -45.72 -46.78
CA SER A 4 -29.74 -44.69 -46.79
C SER A 4 -30.04 -43.55 -45.81
N ALA A 5 -31.31 -43.18 -45.64
CA ALA A 5 -31.71 -42.18 -44.66
C ALA A 5 -31.54 -42.70 -43.22
N ALA A 6 -31.86 -43.98 -42.99
CA ALA A 6 -31.69 -44.63 -41.68
C ALA A 6 -30.21 -44.78 -41.28
N THR A 7 -29.32 -45.12 -42.22
CA THR A 7 -27.87 -45.22 -41.96
C THR A 7 -27.22 -43.85 -41.73
N SER A 8 -27.64 -42.81 -42.46
CA SER A 8 -27.22 -41.43 -42.20
C SER A 8 -27.69 -40.94 -40.83
N LEU A 9 -28.95 -41.19 -40.46
CA LEU A 9 -29.49 -40.84 -39.14
C LEU A 9 -28.76 -41.58 -38.01
N ALA A 10 -28.50 -42.88 -38.16
CA ALA A 10 -27.74 -43.66 -37.21
C ALA A 10 -26.30 -43.13 -37.04
N SER A 11 -25.65 -42.76 -38.14
CA SER A 11 -24.31 -42.14 -38.12
C SER A 11 -24.32 -40.82 -37.36
N ILE A 12 -25.31 -39.96 -37.60
CA ILE A 12 -25.46 -38.67 -36.89
C ILE A 12 -25.71 -38.90 -35.40
N LEU A 13 -26.53 -39.89 -35.03
CA LEU A 13 -26.81 -40.20 -33.63
C LEU A 13 -25.59 -40.78 -32.90
N VAL A 14 -24.83 -41.68 -33.52
CA VAL A 14 -23.62 -42.25 -32.94
C VAL A 14 -22.54 -41.18 -32.79
N LEU A 15 -22.32 -40.35 -33.81
CA LEU A 15 -21.37 -39.23 -33.73
C LEU A 15 -21.83 -38.20 -32.71
N GLY A 16 -23.10 -37.78 -32.75
CA GLY A 16 -23.67 -36.80 -31.84
C GLY A 16 -23.60 -37.24 -30.38
N SER A 17 -23.99 -38.49 -30.08
CA SER A 17 -23.88 -39.06 -28.73
C SER A 17 -22.43 -39.25 -28.29
N GLY A 18 -21.55 -39.70 -29.19
CA GLY A 18 -20.11 -39.83 -28.94
C GLY A 18 -19.45 -38.50 -28.60
N PHE A 19 -19.69 -37.46 -29.40
CA PHE A 19 -19.18 -36.11 -29.15
C PHE A 19 -19.78 -35.50 -27.89
N ALA A 20 -21.09 -35.67 -27.64
CA ALA A 20 -21.72 -35.17 -26.42
C ALA A 20 -21.14 -35.83 -25.16
N LEU A 21 -20.94 -37.15 -25.19
CA LEU A 21 -20.33 -37.88 -24.06
C LEU A 21 -18.87 -37.49 -23.85
N ALA A 22 -18.09 -37.36 -24.93
CA ALA A 22 -16.70 -36.92 -24.88
C ALA A 22 -16.60 -35.49 -24.31
N ALA A 23 -17.43 -34.57 -24.79
CA ALA A 23 -17.48 -33.19 -24.29
C ALA A 23 -17.89 -33.12 -22.82
N TYR A 24 -18.92 -33.88 -22.41
CA TYR A 24 -19.34 -33.95 -21.01
C TYR A 24 -18.23 -34.51 -20.10
N THR A 25 -17.60 -35.61 -20.52
CA THR A 25 -16.53 -36.27 -19.76
C THR A 25 -15.31 -35.37 -19.64
N TYR A 26 -14.91 -34.72 -20.73
CA TYR A 26 -13.83 -33.75 -20.75
C TYR A 26 -14.12 -32.57 -19.81
N HIS A 27 -15.30 -31.96 -19.91
CA HIS A 27 -15.68 -30.81 -19.06
C HIS A 27 -15.71 -31.16 -17.58
N LYS A 28 -16.25 -32.33 -17.23
CA LYS A 28 -16.30 -32.82 -15.84
C LYS A 28 -14.90 -33.12 -15.31
N SER A 29 -14.07 -33.79 -16.12
CA SER A 29 -12.68 -34.10 -15.76
C SER A 29 -11.85 -32.83 -15.59
N TYR A 30 -11.97 -31.88 -16.50
CA TYR A 30 -11.29 -30.58 -16.42
C TYR A 30 -11.64 -29.84 -15.13
N LYS A 31 -12.93 -29.71 -14.80
CA LYS A 31 -13.38 -29.09 -13.55
C LYS A 31 -12.79 -29.78 -12.32
N TYR A 32 -12.70 -31.11 -12.34
CA TYR A 32 -12.07 -31.88 -11.27
C TYR A 32 -10.57 -31.62 -11.17
N PHE A 33 -9.84 -31.63 -12.29
CA PHE A 33 -8.41 -31.37 -12.32
C PHE A 33 -8.06 -29.96 -11.83
N VAL A 34 -8.83 -28.94 -12.22
CA VAL A 34 -8.64 -27.57 -11.74
C VAL A 34 -8.76 -27.48 -10.21
N LEU A 35 -9.80 -28.06 -9.63
CA LEU A 35 -9.98 -28.06 -8.17
C LEU A 35 -8.90 -28.89 -7.47
N LYS A 36 -8.42 -29.97 -8.09
CA LYS A 36 -7.35 -30.80 -7.56
C LYS A 36 -6.00 -30.07 -7.57
N LYS A 37 -5.64 -29.42 -8.66
CA LYS A 37 -4.44 -28.56 -8.75
C LYS A 37 -4.48 -27.49 -7.68
N MET A 38 -5.57 -26.74 -7.60
CA MET A 38 -5.75 -25.70 -6.58
C MET A 38 -5.69 -26.24 -5.14
N SER A 39 -6.16 -27.46 -4.89
CA SER A 39 -6.00 -28.08 -3.57
C SER A 39 -4.54 -28.36 -3.22
N ASN A 40 -3.68 -28.65 -4.20
CA ASN A 40 -2.25 -28.91 -3.96
C ASN A 40 -1.52 -27.64 -3.50
N ALA A 41 -1.97 -26.46 -3.91
CA ALA A 41 -1.40 -25.18 -3.48
C ALA A 41 -1.50 -24.95 -1.95
N PHE A 42 -2.35 -25.72 -1.25
CA PHE A 42 -2.54 -25.66 0.19
C PHE A 42 -2.04 -26.91 0.92
N GLU A 43 -1.32 -27.80 0.24
CA GLU A 43 -0.68 -28.96 0.88
C GLU A 43 0.75 -28.57 1.33
N PRO A 44 1.33 -29.27 2.33
CA PRO A 44 2.64 -28.92 2.88
C PRO A 44 3.79 -28.99 1.85
N GLY A 45 4.83 -28.17 2.06
CA GLY A 45 6.07 -28.23 1.28
C GLY A 45 6.13 -27.28 0.09
N ASP A 46 5.71 -26.02 0.27
CA ASP A 46 5.77 -24.99 -0.76
C ASP A 46 7.24 -24.56 -1.05
N PRO A 47 7.78 -24.79 -2.26
CA PRO A 47 9.13 -24.36 -2.63
C PRO A 47 9.30 -22.83 -2.65
N VAL A 48 8.20 -22.06 -2.80
CA VAL A 48 8.24 -20.60 -2.73
C VAL A 48 8.52 -20.13 -1.30
N LEU A 49 8.04 -20.86 -0.29
CA LEU A 49 8.32 -20.59 1.11
C LEU A 49 9.81 -20.69 1.41
N ASP A 50 10.48 -21.72 0.88
CA ASP A 50 11.93 -21.90 1.03
C ASP A 50 12.70 -20.77 0.36
N LEU A 51 12.34 -20.38 -0.86
CA LEU A 51 12.97 -19.26 -1.56
C LEU A 51 12.75 -17.92 -0.85
N ALA A 52 11.54 -17.65 -0.36
CA ALA A 52 11.22 -16.45 0.40
C ALA A 52 11.97 -16.41 1.74
N ALA A 53 12.17 -17.58 2.38
CA ALA A 53 12.98 -17.70 3.57
C ALA A 53 14.45 -17.35 3.30
N ILE A 54 15.04 -17.80 2.18
CA ILE A 54 16.39 -17.40 1.77
C ILE A 54 16.49 -15.88 1.62
N GLY A 55 15.56 -15.28 0.87
CA GLY A 55 15.59 -13.83 0.56
C GLY A 55 15.45 -12.92 1.79
N LYS A 56 14.81 -13.39 2.86
CA LYS A 56 14.64 -12.65 4.13
C LYS A 56 15.58 -13.11 5.24
N ASP A 57 16.65 -13.83 4.89
CA ASP A 57 17.62 -14.39 5.84
C ASP A 57 16.99 -15.25 6.95
N LEU A 58 15.85 -15.87 6.68
CA LEU A 58 15.22 -16.82 7.59
C LEU A 58 15.93 -18.17 7.50
N PRO A 59 16.06 -18.90 8.61
CA PRO A 59 16.75 -20.18 8.62
C PRO A 59 15.97 -21.28 7.87
N LEU A 60 16.66 -21.99 6.97
CA LEU A 60 16.09 -22.93 5.99
C LEU A 60 15.78 -24.34 6.51
N SER A 61 16.09 -24.66 7.77
CA SER A 61 16.03 -26.04 8.29
C SER A 61 15.26 -26.15 9.59
N LYS A 62 14.40 -27.19 9.69
CA LYS A 62 13.65 -27.55 10.91
C LYS A 62 14.56 -27.79 12.14
N THR A 63 15.84 -28.12 11.95
CA THR A 63 16.75 -28.53 13.04
C THR A 63 17.78 -27.49 13.51
N ALA A 64 18.08 -26.44 12.71
CA ALA A 64 19.05 -25.41 13.08
C ALA A 64 18.44 -24.03 13.40
N ALA A 65 17.15 -23.84 13.08
CA ALA A 65 16.46 -22.55 13.04
C ALA A 65 16.01 -21.96 14.38
N ALA A 66 15.76 -22.79 15.40
CA ALA A 66 15.15 -22.32 16.64
C ALA A 66 16.05 -21.40 17.48
N THR A 67 17.34 -21.27 17.16
CA THR A 67 18.32 -20.61 18.02
C THR A 67 18.48 -19.11 17.80
N HIS A 68 17.96 -18.53 16.70
CA HIS A 68 18.25 -17.14 16.33
C HIS A 68 17.03 -16.29 15.90
N TRP A 69 15.82 -16.86 15.92
CA TRP A 69 14.58 -16.09 15.74
C TRP A 69 14.33 -15.22 16.98
N ILE A 70 14.05 -13.93 16.79
CA ILE A 70 13.62 -13.06 17.89
C ILE A 70 12.10 -13.15 17.95
N GLU A 71 11.60 -13.83 18.96
CA GLU A 71 10.17 -13.94 19.18
C GLU A 71 9.60 -12.57 19.56
N ARG A 72 8.63 -12.13 18.75
CA ARG A 72 7.93 -10.86 18.95
C ARG A 72 6.69 -11.10 19.81
N PRO A 73 6.21 -10.09 20.56
CA PRO A 73 4.99 -10.21 21.35
C PRO A 73 3.80 -10.72 20.51
N GLU A 74 3.71 -10.24 19.27
CA GLU A 74 2.62 -10.57 18.35
C GLU A 74 2.80 -11.94 17.67
N GLN A 75 3.95 -12.60 17.80
CA GLN A 75 4.26 -13.82 17.04
C GLN A 75 3.28 -14.95 17.35
N SER A 76 2.90 -15.12 18.61
CA SER A 76 1.95 -16.16 19.03
C SER A 76 0.59 -16.00 18.36
N ILE A 77 0.12 -14.75 18.22
CA ILE A 77 -1.13 -14.41 17.52
C ILE A 77 -0.99 -14.72 16.03
N VAL A 78 0.12 -14.33 15.40
CA VAL A 78 0.38 -14.63 13.98
C VAL A 78 0.44 -16.14 13.73
N ASP A 79 1.11 -16.90 14.60
CA ASP A 79 1.17 -18.35 14.51
C ASP A 79 -0.22 -18.99 14.56
N HIS A 80 -1.11 -18.49 15.42
CA HIS A 80 -2.48 -19.00 15.53
C HIS A 80 -3.34 -18.68 14.31
N ILE A 81 -3.22 -17.46 13.77
CA ILE A 81 -3.91 -17.03 12.55
C ILE A 81 -3.47 -17.90 11.37
N VAL A 82 -2.16 -18.01 11.14
CA VAL A 82 -1.59 -18.74 10.00
C VAL A 82 -1.83 -20.25 10.12
N ALA A 83 -1.86 -20.80 11.34
CA ALA A 83 -2.22 -22.21 11.57
C ALA A 83 -3.72 -22.53 11.43
N GLY A 84 -4.55 -21.55 11.05
CA GLY A 84 -5.99 -21.69 10.90
C GLY A 84 -6.72 -22.01 12.21
N ARG A 85 -6.19 -21.53 13.35
CA ARG A 85 -6.83 -21.70 14.67
C ARG A 85 -7.77 -20.56 15.01
N GLU A 86 -7.46 -19.35 14.54
CA GLU A 86 -8.36 -18.20 14.63
C GLU A 86 -9.40 -18.25 13.50
N VAL A 87 -10.67 -18.12 13.86
CA VAL A 87 -11.81 -18.19 12.95
C VAL A 87 -12.75 -17.00 13.17
N GLY A 88 -13.60 -16.68 12.20
CA GLY A 88 -14.61 -15.61 12.34
C GLY A 88 -14.12 -14.21 11.98
N HIS A 89 -12.83 -14.07 11.65
CA HIS A 89 -12.17 -12.80 11.34
C HIS A 89 -11.28 -12.91 10.11
N TYR A 90 -11.08 -11.78 9.43
CA TYR A 90 -9.95 -11.58 8.54
C TYR A 90 -9.04 -10.52 9.16
N HIS A 91 -7.77 -10.51 8.79
CA HIS A 91 -6.77 -9.74 9.51
C HIS A 91 -6.11 -8.70 8.61
N LEU A 92 -5.87 -7.50 9.16
CA LEU A 92 -4.99 -6.50 8.59
C LEU A 92 -3.78 -6.33 9.49
N PHE A 93 -2.60 -6.66 8.97
CA PHE A 93 -1.33 -6.40 9.61
C PHE A 93 -0.81 -5.07 9.10
N ILE A 94 -0.66 -4.10 10.00
CA ILE A 94 -0.22 -2.74 9.68
C ILE A 94 1.00 -2.37 10.50
N GLY A 95 1.92 -1.64 9.92
CA GLY A 95 3.08 -1.07 10.61
C GLY A 95 4.11 -0.59 9.61
N GLU A 96 5.09 0.16 10.06
CA GLU A 96 6.05 0.79 9.15
C GLU A 96 6.89 -0.23 8.35
N LYS A 97 7.45 0.22 7.23
CA LYS A 97 8.39 -0.58 6.44
C LYS A 97 9.57 -1.04 7.30
N GLY A 98 9.89 -2.33 7.20
CA GLY A 98 11.05 -2.88 7.91
C GLY A 98 10.84 -3.23 9.39
N THR A 99 9.60 -3.20 9.90
CA THR A 99 9.25 -3.68 11.25
C THR A 99 9.20 -5.19 11.38
N GLY A 100 9.21 -5.96 10.29
CA GLY A 100 9.29 -7.44 10.31
C GLY A 100 7.98 -8.21 10.11
N LYS A 101 6.87 -7.56 9.76
CA LYS A 101 5.55 -8.19 9.48
C LYS A 101 5.65 -9.40 8.55
N SER A 102 6.31 -9.19 7.43
CA SER A 102 6.59 -10.19 6.40
C SER A 102 7.38 -11.39 6.93
N SER A 103 8.37 -11.15 7.79
CA SER A 103 9.20 -12.22 8.37
C SER A 103 8.40 -13.05 9.39
N MET A 104 7.52 -12.40 10.17
CA MET A 104 6.62 -13.10 11.10
C MET A 104 5.67 -14.07 10.40
N LEU A 105 5.10 -13.64 9.26
CA LEU A 105 4.22 -14.46 8.43
C LEU A 105 4.94 -15.70 7.89
N LEU A 106 6.14 -15.53 7.35
CA LEU A 106 6.94 -16.64 6.84
C LEU A 106 7.37 -17.60 7.95
N GLU A 107 7.75 -17.10 9.13
CA GLU A 107 8.08 -17.95 10.28
C GLU A 107 6.86 -18.76 10.76
N ALA A 108 5.68 -18.15 10.79
CA ALA A 108 4.45 -18.85 11.13
C ALA A 108 4.09 -19.93 10.10
N MET A 109 4.26 -19.64 8.80
CA MET A 109 4.09 -20.64 7.73
C MET A 109 5.09 -21.79 7.87
N ARG A 110 6.36 -21.48 8.19
CA ARG A 110 7.41 -22.48 8.39
C ARG A 110 7.09 -23.45 9.53
N LYS A 111 6.49 -22.98 10.63
CA LYS A 111 6.08 -23.83 11.77
C LYS A 111 5.05 -24.89 11.41
N ILE A 112 4.25 -24.65 10.37
CA ILE A 112 3.23 -25.58 9.86
C ILE A 112 3.57 -26.14 8.48
N ASP A 113 4.79 -25.92 7.98
CA ASP A 113 5.26 -26.40 6.67
C ASP A 113 4.41 -25.90 5.48
N GLY A 114 3.79 -24.73 5.63
CA GLY A 114 2.86 -24.15 4.65
C GLY A 114 1.47 -24.81 4.59
N ASP A 115 1.17 -25.75 5.48
CA ASP A 115 -0.08 -26.51 5.45
C ASP A 115 -1.33 -25.61 5.53
N GLY A 116 -2.17 -25.64 4.50
CA GLY A 116 -3.40 -24.87 4.45
C GLY A 116 -3.23 -23.38 4.10
N VAL A 117 -2.03 -22.93 3.69
CA VAL A 117 -1.73 -21.52 3.44
C VAL A 117 -1.32 -21.28 1.99
N ALA A 118 -1.88 -20.23 1.38
CA ALA A 118 -1.35 -19.65 0.14
C ALA A 118 -0.91 -18.20 0.38
N MET A 119 0.24 -17.80 -0.15
CA MET A 119 0.78 -16.45 0.02
C MET A 119 1.27 -15.87 -1.30
N PHE A 120 0.98 -14.59 -1.55
CA PHE A 120 1.53 -13.86 -2.69
C PHE A 120 1.68 -12.36 -2.41
N GLU A 121 2.39 -11.65 -3.29
CA GLU A 121 2.61 -10.21 -3.19
C GLU A 121 1.66 -9.44 -4.09
N ALA A 122 0.98 -8.44 -3.53
CA ALA A 122 0.15 -7.51 -4.27
C ALA A 122 0.98 -6.72 -5.29
N HIS A 123 0.28 -6.15 -6.27
CA HIS A 123 0.89 -5.37 -7.35
C HIS A 123 -0.06 -4.25 -7.77
N ALA A 124 0.51 -3.16 -8.27
CA ALA A 124 -0.24 -2.00 -8.75
C ALA A 124 -1.10 -2.32 -9.99
N ASP A 125 -0.59 -3.18 -10.85
CA ASP A 125 -1.25 -3.66 -12.07
C ASP A 125 -2.13 -4.88 -11.78
N LEU A 126 -3.41 -4.80 -12.13
CA LEU A 126 -4.42 -5.85 -11.92
C LEU A 126 -4.12 -7.15 -12.67
N GLU A 127 -3.52 -7.10 -13.86
CA GLU A 127 -3.15 -8.30 -14.62
C GLU A 127 -2.01 -9.04 -13.92
N ILE A 128 -1.03 -8.30 -13.41
CA ILE A 128 0.07 -8.91 -12.64
C ILE A 128 -0.46 -9.45 -11.31
N PHE A 129 -1.39 -8.75 -10.65
CA PHE A 129 -2.05 -9.28 -9.45
C PHE A 129 -2.77 -10.60 -9.76
N ARG A 130 -3.56 -10.64 -10.85
CA ARG A 130 -4.26 -11.85 -11.33
C ARG A 130 -3.28 -13.01 -11.53
N ILE A 131 -2.19 -12.80 -12.26
CA ILE A 131 -1.18 -13.83 -12.52
C ILE A 131 -0.54 -14.34 -11.22
N ARG A 132 -0.20 -13.45 -10.29
CA ARG A 132 0.39 -13.83 -8.99
C ARG A 132 -0.58 -14.62 -8.13
N LEU A 133 -1.85 -14.23 -8.10
CA LEU A 133 -2.92 -14.98 -7.45
C LEU A 133 -3.07 -16.37 -8.07
N GLY A 134 -3.11 -16.47 -9.39
CA GLY A 134 -3.19 -17.74 -10.10
C GLY A 134 -2.05 -18.67 -9.75
N LYS A 135 -0.81 -18.17 -9.79
CA LYS A 135 0.39 -18.94 -9.42
C LYS A 135 0.33 -19.43 -7.97
N ALA A 136 -0.07 -18.58 -7.03
CA ALA A 136 -0.16 -18.95 -5.62
C ALA A 136 -1.28 -19.95 -5.32
N LEU A 137 -2.29 -20.04 -6.20
CA LEU A 137 -3.40 -20.98 -6.09
C LEU A 137 -3.26 -22.20 -7.01
N ASP A 138 -2.12 -22.40 -7.68
CA ASP A 138 -1.94 -23.41 -8.76
C ASP A 138 -3.14 -23.41 -9.75
N TYR A 139 -3.52 -22.21 -10.19
CA TYR A 139 -4.66 -21.93 -11.03
C TYR A 139 -4.26 -21.25 -12.34
N GLU A 140 -4.55 -21.92 -13.44
CA GLU A 140 -4.39 -21.44 -14.81
C GLU A 140 -5.70 -20.77 -15.25
N PHE A 141 -5.61 -19.52 -15.72
CA PHE A 141 -6.79 -18.78 -16.18
C PHE A 141 -7.24 -19.26 -17.57
N HIS A 142 -8.44 -18.87 -18.00
CA HIS A 142 -9.07 -19.42 -19.21
C HIS A 142 -8.27 -19.19 -20.50
N GLU A 143 -7.38 -18.20 -20.53
CA GLU A 143 -6.44 -17.95 -21.62
C GLU A 143 -5.49 -19.14 -21.86
N ASP A 144 -5.21 -19.93 -20.83
CA ASP A 144 -4.35 -21.12 -20.88
C ASP A 144 -5.12 -22.43 -21.18
N TYR A 145 -6.45 -22.36 -21.32
CA TYR A 145 -7.30 -23.52 -21.59
C TYR A 145 -7.38 -23.83 -23.09
N MET A 146 -6.86 -24.98 -23.52
CA MET A 146 -6.90 -25.45 -24.91
C MET A 146 -8.31 -25.55 -25.53
N GLY A 147 -9.37 -25.65 -24.73
CA GLY A 147 -10.75 -25.64 -25.24
C GLY A 147 -11.24 -24.26 -25.69
N SER A 148 -10.50 -23.19 -25.39
CA SER A 148 -10.74 -21.84 -25.94
C SER A 148 -10.56 -21.79 -27.47
N TYR A 149 -9.76 -22.68 -28.05
CA TYR A 149 -9.62 -22.82 -29.51
C TYR A 149 -10.89 -23.32 -30.21
N PHE A 150 -11.80 -23.99 -29.48
CA PHE A 150 -13.05 -24.54 -30.01
C PHE A 150 -14.29 -23.75 -29.55
N SER A 151 -14.09 -22.71 -28.74
CA SER A 151 -15.14 -21.77 -28.35
C SER A 151 -14.99 -20.52 -29.19
N GLU A 152 -16.02 -20.14 -29.95
CA GLU A 152 -16.11 -18.76 -30.41
C GLU A 152 -15.98 -17.86 -29.17
N ARG A 153 -15.04 -16.90 -29.21
CA ARG A 153 -14.93 -15.88 -28.18
C ARG A 153 -16.29 -15.20 -28.10
N GLY A 154 -17.06 -15.49 -27.05
CA GLY A 154 -18.22 -14.67 -26.72
C GLY A 154 -17.72 -13.23 -26.49
N PRO A 155 -18.51 -12.20 -26.84
CA PRO A 155 -18.09 -10.79 -26.83
C PRO A 155 -17.80 -10.19 -25.43
N ARG A 156 -17.64 -11.01 -24.39
CA ARG A 156 -17.29 -10.56 -23.04
C ARG A 156 -15.81 -10.75 -22.82
N ASP A 157 -15.03 -9.71 -23.13
CA ASP A 157 -13.67 -9.58 -22.62
C ASP A 157 -13.71 -9.72 -21.09
N THR A 158 -12.95 -10.68 -20.57
CA THR A 158 -12.88 -10.95 -19.14
C THR A 158 -11.87 -10.01 -18.54
N THR A 159 -12.32 -9.07 -17.71
CA THR A 159 -11.41 -8.17 -16.98
C THR A 159 -10.64 -8.95 -15.91
N ALA A 160 -9.45 -8.45 -15.53
CA ALA A 160 -8.64 -9.04 -14.47
C ALA A 160 -9.43 -9.27 -13.17
N LEU A 161 -10.27 -8.30 -12.78
CA LEU A 161 -11.13 -8.38 -11.59
C LEU A 161 -12.12 -9.55 -11.65
N LEU A 162 -12.78 -9.77 -12.79
CA LEU A 162 -13.70 -10.89 -12.97
C LEU A 162 -12.98 -12.24 -12.90
N ASP A 163 -11.77 -12.31 -13.40
CA ASP A 163 -10.95 -13.53 -13.32
C ASP A 163 -10.47 -13.81 -11.89
N ILE A 164 -10.04 -12.78 -11.16
CA ILE A 164 -9.73 -12.87 -9.73
C ILE A 164 -10.95 -13.41 -8.97
N GLU A 165 -12.14 -12.83 -9.18
CA GLU A 165 -13.39 -13.27 -8.57
C GLU A 165 -13.70 -14.75 -8.87
N ARG A 166 -13.48 -15.20 -10.12
CA ARG A 166 -13.67 -16.61 -10.50
C ARG A 166 -12.68 -17.54 -9.80
N ALA A 167 -11.42 -17.13 -9.66
CA ALA A 167 -10.42 -17.91 -8.93
C ALA A 167 -10.81 -18.04 -7.46
N LEU A 168 -11.24 -16.96 -6.80
CA LEU A 168 -11.71 -16.97 -5.41
C LEU A 168 -12.96 -17.88 -5.25
N ASN A 169 -13.89 -17.87 -6.21
CA ASN A 169 -15.02 -18.83 -6.20
C ASN A 169 -14.60 -20.31 -6.25
N LYS A 170 -13.44 -20.63 -6.85
CA LYS A 170 -12.89 -22.00 -6.84
C LYS A 170 -12.22 -22.32 -5.51
N VAL A 171 -11.52 -21.35 -4.92
CA VAL A 171 -10.95 -21.48 -3.57
C VAL A 171 -12.04 -21.87 -2.59
N GLU A 172 -13.22 -21.26 -2.65
CA GLU A 172 -14.34 -21.59 -1.76
C GLU A 172 -14.74 -23.07 -1.83
N LYS A 173 -14.72 -23.68 -3.02
CA LYS A 173 -15.01 -25.12 -3.21
C LYS A 173 -13.92 -26.01 -2.63
N VAL A 174 -12.67 -25.60 -2.80
CA VAL A 174 -11.51 -26.29 -2.21
C VAL A 174 -11.56 -26.18 -0.67
N ALA A 175 -11.86 -25.00 -0.15
CA ALA A 175 -12.02 -24.73 1.28
C ALA A 175 -13.11 -25.59 1.91
N LEU A 176 -14.30 -25.67 1.30
CA LEU A 176 -15.39 -26.54 1.75
C LEU A 176 -14.96 -28.01 1.85
N THR A 177 -14.29 -28.51 0.81
CA THR A 177 -13.84 -29.90 0.74
C THR A 177 -12.75 -30.19 1.79
N ARG A 178 -11.78 -29.29 1.91
CA ARG A 178 -10.68 -29.45 2.88
C ARG A 178 -11.17 -29.30 4.31
N ARG A 179 -12.06 -28.35 4.60
CA ARG A 179 -12.62 -28.16 5.95
C ARG A 179 -13.37 -29.41 6.42
N ALA A 180 -14.12 -30.08 5.55
CA ALA A 180 -14.78 -31.35 5.90
C ALA A 180 -13.79 -32.47 6.29
N ARG A 181 -12.55 -32.42 5.79
CA ARG A 181 -11.48 -33.41 6.05
C ARG A 181 -10.58 -33.02 7.22
N VAL A 182 -10.19 -31.76 7.32
CA VAL A 182 -9.13 -31.25 8.24
C VAL A 182 -9.72 -30.47 9.42
N GLY A 183 -10.93 -29.93 9.28
CA GLY A 183 -11.62 -29.17 10.33
C GLY A 183 -11.15 -27.72 10.52
N LYS A 184 -10.25 -27.22 9.67
CA LYS A 184 -9.68 -25.86 9.74
C LYS A 184 -9.95 -25.06 8.46
N PRO A 185 -10.07 -23.72 8.53
CA PRO A 185 -10.14 -22.86 7.35
C PRO A 185 -8.83 -22.88 6.57
N LEU A 186 -8.90 -22.50 5.29
CA LEU A 186 -7.71 -22.12 4.53
C LEU A 186 -7.24 -20.73 4.96
N VAL A 187 -5.96 -20.42 4.77
CA VAL A 187 -5.40 -19.09 4.99
C VAL A 187 -4.87 -18.54 3.68
N ILE A 188 -5.28 -17.32 3.31
CA ILE A 188 -4.73 -16.61 2.15
C ILE A 188 -4.07 -15.33 2.64
N ILE A 189 -2.78 -15.19 2.36
CA ILE A 189 -1.96 -14.06 2.76
C ILE A 189 -1.66 -13.21 1.53
N ILE A 190 -2.11 -11.96 1.55
CA ILE A 190 -1.79 -10.97 0.52
C ILE A 190 -0.81 -9.96 1.12
N ASN A 191 0.43 -10.06 0.69
CA ASN A 191 1.52 -9.24 1.17
C ASN A 191 1.63 -7.92 0.39
N GLN A 192 2.13 -6.87 1.04
CA GLN A 192 2.40 -5.56 0.41
C GLN A 192 1.16 -4.90 -0.22
N MET A 193 0.02 -4.92 0.47
CA MET A 193 -1.22 -4.30 0.01
C MET A 193 -1.08 -2.81 -0.35
N HIS A 194 -0.13 -2.12 0.27
CA HIS A 194 0.20 -0.72 -0.02
C HIS A 194 0.71 -0.48 -1.46
N LEU A 195 1.10 -1.53 -2.20
CA LEU A 195 1.49 -1.43 -3.61
C LEU A 195 0.31 -1.32 -4.56
N ILE A 196 -0.90 -1.66 -4.11
CA ILE A 196 -2.12 -1.38 -4.87
C ILE A 196 -2.24 0.14 -5.01
N ARG A 197 -2.64 0.61 -6.19
CA ARG A 197 -2.78 2.05 -6.40
C ARG A 197 -4.03 2.56 -5.72
N ASP A 198 -3.98 3.81 -5.29
CA ASP A 198 -5.15 4.54 -4.81
C ASP A 198 -5.86 5.21 -6.00
N ASP A 199 -6.24 4.37 -6.97
CA ASP A 199 -7.04 4.70 -8.15
C ASP A 199 -8.30 3.80 -8.18
N GLU A 200 -9.19 4.02 -9.15
CA GLU A 200 -10.46 3.29 -9.22
C GLU A 200 -10.25 1.77 -9.30
N ASP A 201 -9.37 1.31 -10.18
CA ASP A 201 -9.02 -0.11 -10.34
C ASP A 201 -8.50 -0.74 -9.03
N GLY A 202 -7.62 -0.04 -8.31
CA GLY A 202 -7.09 -0.50 -7.03
C GLY A 202 -8.13 -0.50 -5.91
N LYS A 203 -9.03 0.50 -5.88
CA LYS A 203 -10.15 0.58 -4.92
C LYS A 203 -11.15 -0.55 -5.15
N ASP A 204 -11.45 -0.87 -6.41
CA ASP A 204 -12.33 -1.97 -6.80
C ASP A 204 -11.73 -3.33 -6.40
N LEU A 205 -10.42 -3.51 -6.59
CA LEU A 205 -9.73 -4.72 -6.15
C LEU A 205 -9.79 -4.89 -4.63
N ILE A 206 -9.48 -3.85 -3.85
CA ILE A 206 -9.53 -3.91 -2.38
C ILE A 206 -10.95 -4.23 -1.93
N GLU A 207 -11.96 -3.61 -2.55
CA GLU A 207 -13.36 -3.86 -2.23
C GLU A 207 -13.77 -5.31 -2.51
N LEU A 208 -13.43 -5.86 -3.68
CA LEU A 208 -13.67 -7.26 -4.03
C LEU A 208 -13.04 -8.21 -3.00
N LEU A 209 -11.76 -7.97 -2.67
CA LEU A 209 -11.04 -8.79 -1.69
C LEU A 209 -11.68 -8.69 -0.30
N GLN A 210 -12.11 -7.50 0.11
CA GLN A 210 -12.76 -7.27 1.39
C GLN A 210 -14.12 -7.95 1.49
N GLN A 211 -14.97 -7.81 0.46
CA GLN A 211 -16.28 -8.48 0.42
C GLN A 211 -16.12 -10.00 0.55
N ARG A 212 -15.11 -10.57 -0.12
CA ARG A 212 -14.75 -11.98 0.00
C ARG A 212 -14.23 -12.35 1.39
N ALA A 213 -13.37 -11.51 1.97
CA ALA A 213 -12.85 -11.70 3.32
C ALA A 213 -13.98 -11.73 4.36
N GLU A 214 -14.94 -10.81 4.27
CA GLU A 214 -16.12 -10.74 5.15
C GLU A 214 -16.98 -12.00 5.06
N ALA A 215 -17.31 -12.44 3.83
CA ALA A 215 -18.12 -13.63 3.61
C ALA A 215 -17.42 -14.92 4.09
N TRP A 216 -16.11 -15.04 3.87
CA TRP A 216 -15.34 -16.21 4.28
C TRP A 216 -15.04 -16.25 5.78
N ALA A 217 -14.84 -15.09 6.40
CA ALA A 217 -14.77 -14.96 7.86
C ALA A 217 -16.08 -15.39 8.51
N ALA A 218 -17.23 -14.91 7.99
CA ALA A 218 -18.55 -15.27 8.53
C ALA A 218 -18.85 -16.78 8.42
N SER A 219 -18.39 -17.43 7.35
CA SER A 219 -18.61 -18.86 7.11
C SER A 219 -17.52 -19.77 7.70
N ASN A 220 -16.43 -19.22 8.24
CA ASN A 220 -15.25 -19.96 8.73
C ASN A 220 -14.64 -20.89 7.67
N LEU A 221 -14.59 -20.44 6.41
CA LEU A 221 -14.03 -21.23 5.29
C LEU A 221 -12.60 -20.82 4.95
N VAL A 222 -12.34 -19.51 4.91
CA VAL A 222 -11.03 -18.94 4.58
C VAL A 222 -10.77 -17.74 5.48
N THR A 223 -9.56 -17.66 6.02
CA THR A 223 -9.05 -16.50 6.74
C THR A 223 -8.13 -15.72 5.80
N MET A 224 -8.54 -14.52 5.38
CA MET A 224 -7.66 -13.62 4.63
C MET A 224 -6.77 -12.81 5.58
N VAL A 225 -5.49 -12.65 5.22
CA VAL A 225 -4.53 -11.81 5.93
C VAL A 225 -3.96 -10.79 4.95
N PHE A 226 -4.30 -9.52 5.14
CA PHE A 226 -3.77 -8.39 4.41
C PHE A 226 -2.55 -7.85 5.17
N ASN A 227 -1.39 -7.73 4.53
CA ASN A 227 -0.22 -7.06 5.13
C ASN A 227 0.09 -5.75 4.38
N SER A 228 0.06 -4.62 5.10
CA SER A 228 0.31 -3.28 4.56
C SER A 228 1.36 -2.53 5.38
N ASP A 229 2.13 -1.68 4.71
CA ASP A 229 3.05 -0.75 5.37
C ASP A 229 2.36 0.61 5.59
N ASP A 230 1.42 0.97 4.71
CA ASP A 230 0.79 2.28 4.67
C ASP A 230 -0.62 2.29 5.30
N TYR A 231 -1.01 3.45 5.82
CA TYR A 231 -2.29 3.67 6.51
C TYR A 231 -3.51 3.72 5.57
N TRP A 232 -3.34 4.13 4.31
CA TRP A 232 -4.47 4.30 3.37
C TRP A 232 -5.26 2.98 3.15
N VAL A 233 -4.57 1.84 3.18
CA VAL A 233 -5.20 0.51 3.09
C VAL A 233 -6.13 0.26 4.28
N TYR A 234 -5.70 0.65 5.49
CA TYR A 234 -6.54 0.56 6.68
C TYR A 234 -7.76 1.47 6.56
N GLU A 235 -7.58 2.70 6.11
CA GLU A 235 -8.66 3.67 5.93
C GLU A 235 -9.72 3.16 4.95
N ARG A 236 -9.30 2.60 3.81
CA ARG A 236 -10.21 2.00 2.83
C ARG A 236 -10.95 0.79 3.41
N LEU A 237 -10.23 -0.15 4.04
CA LEU A 237 -10.85 -1.33 4.64
C LEU A 237 -11.78 -1.00 5.81
N LYS A 238 -11.54 0.10 6.53
CA LYS A 238 -12.37 0.50 7.67
C LYS A 238 -13.83 0.78 7.27
N GLN A 239 -14.08 1.21 6.02
CA GLN A 239 -15.41 1.60 5.54
C GLN A 239 -16.41 0.44 5.53
N LEU A 240 -15.97 -0.75 5.12
CA LEU A 240 -16.83 -1.94 4.98
C LEU A 240 -16.54 -3.02 6.03
N SER A 241 -15.74 -2.71 7.06
CA SER A 241 -15.26 -3.67 8.05
C SER A 241 -16.28 -3.95 9.14
N THR A 242 -16.75 -5.19 9.22
CA THR A 242 -17.48 -5.78 10.34
C THR A 242 -16.65 -6.82 11.09
N ARG A 243 -15.80 -7.58 10.39
CA ARG A 243 -15.03 -8.70 10.97
C ARG A 243 -13.51 -8.52 10.92
N MET A 244 -13.02 -7.38 10.46
CA MET A 244 -11.58 -7.11 10.41
C MET A 244 -10.99 -7.03 11.82
N ALA A 245 -9.91 -7.77 12.04
CA ALA A 245 -9.04 -7.63 13.20
C ALA A 245 -7.71 -7.00 12.78
N VAL A 246 -7.35 -5.87 13.38
CA VAL A 246 -6.12 -5.15 13.06
C VAL A 246 -5.01 -5.57 14.02
N LEU A 247 -3.89 -6.06 13.48
CA LEU A 247 -2.67 -6.32 14.23
C LEU A 247 -1.65 -5.25 13.88
N THR A 248 -1.31 -4.40 14.86
CA THR A 248 -0.31 -3.35 14.66
C THR A 248 1.06 -3.90 15.03
N VAL A 249 2.02 -3.72 14.13
CA VAL A 249 3.36 -4.25 14.26
C VAL A 249 4.35 -3.09 14.30
N VAL A 250 4.80 -2.78 15.51
CA VAL A 250 5.67 -1.63 15.81
C VAL A 250 7.15 -2.02 15.86
N ASP A 251 8.02 -1.05 16.09
CA ASP A 251 9.43 -1.28 16.39
C ASP A 251 9.60 -2.09 17.69
N LEU A 252 10.70 -2.86 17.80
CA LEU A 252 10.97 -3.63 19.00
C LEU A 252 11.21 -2.73 20.23
N PRO A 253 10.66 -3.10 21.40
CA PRO A 253 11.04 -2.47 22.66
C PRO A 253 12.54 -2.60 22.93
N LYS A 254 13.14 -1.67 23.70
CA LYS A 254 14.60 -1.59 23.93
C LYS A 254 15.24 -2.95 24.25
N GLN A 255 14.70 -3.65 25.24
CA GLN A 255 15.28 -4.93 25.69
C GLN A 255 15.30 -5.98 24.56
N GLN A 256 14.22 -6.06 23.78
CA GLN A 256 14.12 -6.99 22.65
C GLN A 256 15.01 -6.55 21.48
N ALA A 257 15.13 -5.25 21.23
CA ALA A 257 15.99 -4.70 20.19
C ALA A 257 17.48 -4.97 20.50
N ILE A 258 17.91 -4.80 21.74
CA ILE A 258 19.28 -5.11 22.19
C ILE A 258 19.55 -6.62 22.08
N ALA A 259 18.60 -7.45 22.52
CA ALA A 259 18.71 -8.90 22.38
C ALA A 259 18.79 -9.32 20.89
N ALA A 260 18.00 -8.69 20.04
CA ALA A 260 18.01 -8.92 18.59
C ALA A 260 19.36 -8.57 17.97
N LEU A 261 19.88 -7.38 18.27
CA LEU A 261 21.18 -6.92 17.79
C LEU A 261 22.30 -7.86 18.21
N LYS A 262 22.29 -8.29 19.49
CA LYS A 262 23.25 -9.27 20.01
C LYS A 262 23.18 -10.61 19.27
N ASN A 263 21.97 -11.11 19.00
CA ASN A 263 21.76 -12.36 18.27
C ASN A 263 22.21 -12.26 16.81
N TYR A 264 21.90 -11.16 16.13
CA TYR A 264 22.37 -10.91 14.78
C TYR A 264 23.89 -10.82 14.71
N ARG A 265 24.52 -10.10 15.65
CA ARG A 265 25.97 -9.98 15.68
C ARG A 265 26.66 -11.32 15.89
N ARG A 266 26.13 -12.14 16.80
CA ARG A 266 26.61 -13.51 17.01
C ARG A 266 26.43 -14.38 15.76
N ARG A 267 25.33 -14.22 15.02
CA ARG A 267 25.06 -14.97 13.79
C ARG A 267 26.04 -14.63 12.67
N TYR A 268 26.32 -13.34 12.45
CA TYR A 268 27.13 -12.90 11.31
C TYR A 268 28.64 -12.92 11.59
N PHE A 269 29.05 -12.62 12.82
CA PHE A 269 30.46 -12.45 13.19
C PHE A 269 30.93 -13.32 14.36
N ALA A 270 30.04 -14.10 14.99
CA ALA A 270 30.33 -14.82 16.23
C ALA A 270 30.82 -13.94 17.39
N GLU A 271 30.52 -12.63 17.34
CA GLU A 271 30.93 -11.63 18.31
C GLU A 271 29.82 -11.32 19.33
N GLN A 272 30.23 -10.82 20.51
CA GLN A 272 29.32 -10.24 21.51
C GLN A 272 29.82 -8.85 21.90
N PRO A 273 29.23 -7.79 21.33
CA PRO A 273 29.53 -6.41 21.72
C PRO A 273 29.19 -6.15 23.19
N SER A 274 29.82 -5.14 23.78
CA SER A 274 29.50 -4.68 25.14
C SER A 274 28.07 -4.11 25.20
N SER A 275 27.46 -4.12 26.39
CA SER A 275 26.12 -3.55 26.59
C SER A 275 26.09 -2.06 26.21
N GLU A 276 27.15 -1.32 26.53
CA GLU A 276 27.29 0.10 26.21
C GLU A 276 27.18 0.36 24.70
N ILE A 277 27.88 -0.42 23.87
CA ILE A 277 27.81 -0.28 22.40
C ILE A 277 26.41 -0.65 21.89
N LEU A 278 25.78 -1.70 22.44
CA LEU A 278 24.45 -2.11 22.03
C LEU A 278 23.38 -1.05 22.37
N GLU A 279 23.51 -0.42 23.54
CA GLU A 279 22.66 0.69 23.96
C GLU A 279 22.89 1.94 23.10
N GLU A 280 24.14 2.29 22.82
CA GLU A 280 24.46 3.41 21.94
C GLU A 280 23.90 3.22 20.53
N ILE A 281 23.99 2.00 19.99
CA ILE A 281 23.38 1.67 18.68
C ILE A 281 21.86 1.84 18.76
N TYR A 282 21.21 1.29 19.80
CA TYR A 282 19.76 1.42 19.97
C TYR A 282 19.33 2.89 20.03
N ASP A 283 20.05 3.73 20.77
CA ASP A 283 19.72 5.15 20.93
C ASP A 283 19.84 5.93 19.60
N ARG A 284 20.65 5.44 18.65
CA ARG A 284 20.81 6.06 17.32
C ARG A 284 19.80 5.57 16.28
N VAL A 285 19.43 4.28 16.28
CA VAL A 285 18.59 3.69 15.21
C VAL A 285 17.21 3.19 15.64
N GLY A 286 16.95 3.11 16.95
CA GLY A 286 15.71 2.59 17.51
C GLY A 286 15.52 1.08 17.33
N GLY A 287 14.28 0.63 17.50
CA GLY A 287 13.91 -0.79 17.51
C GLY A 287 13.59 -1.41 16.15
N ARG A 288 13.83 -0.71 15.04
CA ARG A 288 13.43 -1.18 13.71
C ARG A 288 14.34 -2.31 13.24
N LEU A 289 13.74 -3.48 13.04
CA LEU A 289 14.47 -4.72 12.69
C LEU A 289 15.37 -4.57 11.47
N ASN A 290 14.91 -3.87 10.42
CA ASN A 290 15.72 -3.66 9.22
C ASN A 290 17.01 -2.85 9.52
N PHE A 291 16.92 -1.83 10.37
CA PHE A 291 18.09 -1.05 10.78
C PHE A 291 19.03 -1.86 11.67
N LEU A 292 18.48 -2.56 12.67
CA LEU A 292 19.26 -3.44 13.55
C LEU A 292 20.01 -4.51 12.75
N ASN A 293 19.36 -5.13 11.76
CA ASN A 293 19.98 -6.13 10.90
C ASN A 293 21.09 -5.52 10.02
N ARG A 294 20.83 -4.35 9.42
CA ARG A 294 21.83 -3.62 8.62
C ARG A 294 23.07 -3.26 9.44
N VAL A 295 22.88 -2.76 10.66
CA VAL A 295 23.98 -2.44 11.59
C VAL A 295 24.75 -3.70 11.98
N ALA A 296 24.05 -4.78 12.36
CA ALA A 296 24.68 -6.02 12.80
C ALA A 296 25.58 -6.67 11.74
N LYS A 297 25.22 -6.53 10.45
CA LYS A 297 25.98 -7.04 9.29
C LYS A 297 27.23 -6.21 8.96
N SER A 298 27.34 -4.99 9.44
CA SER A 298 28.45 -4.10 9.11
C SER A 298 29.67 -4.38 9.99
N GLN A 299 30.86 -4.12 9.46
CA GLN A 299 32.09 -4.21 10.25
C GLN A 299 32.13 -3.12 11.34
N ASP A 300 31.78 -1.89 10.98
CA ASP A 300 31.69 -0.76 11.89
C ASP A 300 30.21 -0.41 12.13
N MET A 301 29.70 -0.83 13.29
CA MET A 301 28.30 -0.64 13.66
C MET A 301 27.93 0.83 13.87
N LEU A 302 28.82 1.62 14.50
CA LEU A 302 28.55 3.03 14.81
C LEU A 302 28.59 3.90 13.56
N ALA A 303 29.57 3.69 12.68
CA ALA A 303 29.62 4.36 11.38
C ALA A 303 28.37 4.05 10.54
N THR A 304 27.84 2.82 10.65
CA THR A 304 26.61 2.42 9.94
C THR A 304 25.37 3.12 10.50
N CYS A 305 25.32 3.40 11.81
CA CYS A 305 24.24 4.19 12.41
C CYS A 305 24.22 5.62 11.85
N GLU A 306 25.39 6.27 11.75
CA GLU A 306 25.50 7.59 11.13
C GLU A 306 25.13 7.57 9.65
N GLU A 307 25.52 6.53 8.92
CA GLU A 307 25.13 6.36 7.53
C GLU A 307 23.61 6.19 7.36
N ILE A 308 22.94 5.45 8.26
CA ILE A 308 21.47 5.33 8.24
C ILE A 308 20.83 6.71 8.42
N LYS A 309 21.23 7.47 9.45
CA LYS A 309 20.73 8.83 9.68
C LYS A 309 20.99 9.73 8.46
N ARG A 310 22.19 9.67 7.87
CA ARG A 310 22.57 10.45 6.68
C ARG A 310 21.68 10.12 5.48
N VAL A 311 21.38 8.83 5.26
CA VAL A 311 20.50 8.39 4.17
C VAL A 311 19.07 8.90 4.37
N GLU A 312 18.51 8.79 5.58
CA GLU A 312 17.17 9.30 5.90
C GLU A 312 17.10 10.83 5.72
N LYS A 313 18.11 11.56 6.23
CA LYS A 313 18.24 13.01 6.02
C LYS A 313 18.30 13.37 4.54
N THR A 314 19.16 12.69 3.78
CA THR A 314 19.31 12.93 2.33
C THR A 314 18.02 12.64 1.59
N TRP A 315 17.31 11.56 1.96
CA TRP A 315 16.02 11.22 1.37
C TRP A 315 14.99 12.32 1.62
N PHE A 316 14.82 12.77 2.87
CA PHE A 316 13.90 13.86 3.20
C PHE A 316 14.23 15.16 2.45
N LEU A 317 15.51 15.58 2.44
CA LEU A 317 15.94 16.78 1.73
C LEU A 317 15.69 16.70 0.22
N ASN A 318 15.95 15.54 -0.40
CA ASN A 318 15.70 15.36 -1.83
C ASN A 318 14.22 15.43 -2.19
N GLN A 319 13.32 15.06 -1.27
CA GLN A 319 11.87 15.08 -1.51
C GLN A 319 11.21 16.41 -1.12
N CYS A 320 11.73 17.10 -0.10
CA CYS A 320 11.01 18.15 0.61
C CYS A 320 11.84 19.41 0.92
N TRP A 321 12.93 19.69 0.21
CA TRP A 321 13.70 20.91 0.48
C TRP A 321 12.98 22.19 0.02
N ILE A 322 13.08 23.21 0.87
CA ILE A 322 12.50 24.55 0.72
C ILE A 322 13.52 25.53 0.11
N LEU A 323 13.06 26.41 -0.78
CA LEU A 323 13.94 27.25 -1.59
C LEU A 323 14.13 28.69 -1.07
N GLY A 324 13.33 29.15 -0.12
CA GLY A 324 13.42 30.51 0.42
C GLY A 324 12.78 31.58 -0.48
N GLU A 325 13.11 32.84 -0.22
CA GLU A 325 12.53 34.00 -0.93
C GLU A 325 12.89 34.03 -2.43
N GLU A 326 14.05 33.49 -2.78
CA GLU A 326 14.58 33.47 -4.15
C GLU A 326 13.91 32.44 -5.06
N MET A 327 12.89 31.71 -4.58
CA MET A 327 12.19 30.73 -5.41
C MET A 327 11.47 31.40 -6.59
N ASP A 328 11.51 30.70 -7.73
CA ASP A 328 10.75 31.05 -8.93
C ASP A 328 9.25 30.77 -8.73
N ASP A 329 8.40 31.46 -9.47
CA ASP A 329 6.95 31.29 -9.42
C ASP A 329 6.53 29.93 -10.01
N ASP A 330 7.31 29.38 -10.95
CA ASP A 330 7.04 28.11 -11.65
C ASP A 330 7.18 26.85 -10.77
N VAL A 331 7.79 26.96 -9.58
CA VAL A 331 8.01 25.82 -8.66
C VAL A 331 7.00 25.77 -7.51
N MET A 332 5.90 26.53 -7.61
CA MET A 332 4.91 26.71 -6.54
C MET A 332 4.38 25.39 -5.96
N ASP A 333 3.95 24.43 -6.80
CA ASP A 333 3.35 23.19 -6.31
C ASP A 333 4.35 22.32 -5.53
N GLN A 334 5.58 22.23 -6.03
CA GLN A 334 6.66 21.52 -5.35
C GLN A 334 7.05 22.22 -4.04
N GLN A 335 7.00 23.55 -3.99
CA GLN A 335 7.31 24.31 -2.77
C GLN A 335 6.17 24.26 -1.75
N LYS A 336 4.90 24.18 -2.17
CA LYS A 336 3.78 23.87 -1.27
C LYS A 336 3.95 22.51 -0.61
N TRP A 337 4.34 21.51 -1.40
CA TRP A 337 4.65 20.17 -0.92
C TRP A 337 5.80 20.16 0.08
N ALA A 338 6.93 20.77 -0.29
CA ALA A 338 8.13 20.85 0.55
C ALA A 338 7.85 21.61 1.85
N ALA A 339 7.26 22.81 1.76
CA ALA A 339 6.94 23.63 2.92
C ALA A 339 5.99 22.90 3.89
N ALA A 340 4.93 22.25 3.41
CA ALA A 340 4.02 21.50 4.26
C ALA A 340 4.74 20.37 5.03
N ALA A 341 5.59 19.60 4.34
CA ALA A 341 6.38 18.55 4.99
C ALA A 341 7.39 19.11 6.01
N VAL A 342 8.07 20.21 5.68
CA VAL A 342 9.06 20.84 6.58
C VAL A 342 8.40 21.51 7.78
N VAL A 343 7.22 22.12 7.62
CA VAL A 343 6.42 22.65 8.73
C VAL A 343 6.01 21.53 9.67
N LEU A 344 5.53 20.39 9.16
CA LEU A 344 5.19 19.24 10.01
C LEU A 344 6.42 18.67 10.73
N ALA A 345 7.56 18.54 10.03
CA ALA A 345 8.82 18.10 10.66
C ALA A 345 9.26 19.05 11.77
N THR A 346 9.15 20.37 11.55
CA THR A 346 9.46 21.40 12.54
C THR A 346 8.53 21.30 13.75
N ALA A 347 7.22 21.16 13.52
CA ALA A 347 6.24 21.01 14.58
C ALA A 347 6.45 19.74 15.43
N LEU A 348 6.95 18.65 14.84
CA LEU A 348 7.32 17.43 15.57
C LEU A 348 8.55 17.65 16.44
N VAL A 349 9.57 18.36 15.93
CA VAL A 349 10.77 18.71 16.70
C VAL A 349 10.38 19.62 17.88
N ASP A 350 9.58 20.65 17.64
CA ASP A 350 9.11 21.58 18.67
C ASP A 350 8.27 20.85 19.74
N LYS A 351 7.41 19.92 19.32
CA LYS A 351 6.65 19.08 20.25
C LYS A 351 7.52 18.22 21.15
N GLU A 352 8.65 17.71 20.66
CA GLU A 352 9.57 16.91 21.47
C GLU A 352 10.11 17.73 22.67
N GLU A 353 10.33 19.03 22.50
CA GLU A 353 10.80 19.92 23.57
C GLU A 353 9.74 20.15 24.65
N GLU A 354 8.45 20.05 24.28
CA GLU A 354 7.31 20.20 25.19
C GLU A 354 6.93 18.90 25.90
N MET A 355 7.42 17.75 25.42
CA MET A 355 7.10 16.45 26.00
C MET A 355 7.76 16.23 27.37
N GLU A 356 6.98 15.80 28.36
CA GLU A 356 7.51 15.46 29.69
C GLU A 356 8.54 14.30 29.64
N LYS A 357 8.38 13.40 28.67
CA LYS A 357 9.21 12.21 28.49
C LYS A 357 9.39 11.89 27.02
N THR A 358 10.64 11.82 26.58
CA THR A 358 11.05 11.35 25.25
C THR A 358 11.52 9.89 25.26
N TYR A 359 11.60 9.29 26.45
CA TYR A 359 12.13 7.96 26.66
C TYR A 359 11.39 7.21 27.77
N ASP A 360 11.16 5.92 27.53
CA ASP A 360 10.62 4.97 28.50
C ASP A 360 11.61 3.80 28.66
N PRO A 361 11.97 3.38 29.89
CA PRO A 361 12.93 2.29 30.09
C PRO A 361 12.51 0.93 29.51
N GLU A 362 11.21 0.66 29.39
CA GLU A 362 10.68 -0.60 28.86
C GLU A 362 10.40 -0.50 27.36
N ARG A 363 9.71 0.57 26.94
CA ARG A 363 9.29 0.78 25.53
C ARG A 363 10.40 1.37 24.67
N GLY A 364 11.27 2.18 25.24
CA GLY A 364 12.36 2.89 24.55
C GLY A 364 11.96 4.29 24.07
N HIS A 365 12.34 4.65 22.85
CA HIS A 365 12.06 5.98 22.30
C HIS A 365 10.56 6.27 22.18
N LEU A 366 10.13 7.40 22.75
CA LEU A 366 8.81 7.96 22.58
C LEU A 366 8.89 9.10 21.57
N LEU A 367 8.58 8.81 20.31
CA LEU A 367 8.58 9.83 19.27
C LEU A 367 7.39 10.80 19.44
N PRO A 368 7.59 12.11 19.20
CA PRO A 368 6.49 13.06 19.12
C PRO A 368 5.55 12.65 17.99
N SER A 369 4.26 12.89 18.19
CA SER A 369 3.22 12.58 17.22
C SER A 369 2.05 13.56 17.33
N TYR A 370 1.32 13.77 16.25
CA TYR A 370 0.07 14.52 16.24
C TYR A 370 -1.07 13.67 15.68
N PRO A 371 -2.31 13.82 16.18
CA PRO A 371 -3.47 13.23 15.52
C PRO A 371 -3.53 13.68 14.05
N LEU A 372 -3.98 12.80 13.16
CA LEU A 372 -3.99 13.03 11.71
C LEU A 372 -4.60 14.37 11.31
N HIS A 373 -5.75 14.72 11.89
CA HIS A 373 -6.42 16.00 11.61
C HIS A 373 -5.59 17.22 12.05
N ILE A 374 -4.85 17.13 13.16
CA ILE A 374 -3.95 18.19 13.63
C ILE A 374 -2.72 18.29 12.73
N ALA A 375 -2.15 17.16 12.31
CA ALA A 375 -1.07 17.17 11.33
C ALA A 375 -1.50 17.84 10.02
N GLN A 376 -2.72 17.56 9.54
CA GLN A 376 -3.31 18.21 8.36
C GLN A 376 -3.52 19.72 8.56
N GLU A 377 -3.94 20.14 9.76
CA GLU A 377 -4.07 21.56 10.13
C GLU A 377 -2.71 22.27 10.11
N ILE A 378 -1.70 21.69 10.76
CA ILE A 378 -0.32 22.21 10.80
C ILE A 378 0.24 22.37 9.38
N MET A 379 0.01 21.37 8.52
CA MET A 379 0.47 21.39 7.13
C MET A 379 -0.31 22.36 6.24
N THR A 380 -1.50 22.81 6.66
CA THR A 380 -2.48 23.54 5.84
C THR A 380 -2.91 22.80 4.55
N ARG A 381 -2.57 21.51 4.44
CA ARG A 381 -2.78 20.65 3.26
C ARG A 381 -3.12 19.24 3.70
N ALA A 382 -4.41 18.93 3.69
CA ALA A 382 -4.93 17.64 4.16
C ALA A 382 -4.59 16.46 3.25
N ASP A 383 -4.35 16.72 1.96
CA ASP A 383 -4.12 15.74 0.90
C ASP A 383 -2.68 15.19 0.88
N PHE A 384 -1.70 15.93 1.39
CA PHE A 384 -0.29 15.57 1.30
C PHE A 384 0.15 14.49 2.31
N VAL A 385 -0.45 14.45 3.50
CA VAL A 385 0.02 13.59 4.60
C VAL A 385 0.05 12.11 4.23
N ARG A 386 -0.92 11.62 3.44
CA ARG A 386 -0.96 10.23 2.96
C ARG A 386 0.16 9.93 1.96
N ALA A 387 0.48 10.86 1.07
CA ALA A 387 1.56 10.70 0.12
C ALA A 387 2.93 10.74 0.82
N LEU A 388 3.07 11.56 1.86
CA LEU A 388 4.25 11.61 2.72
C LEU A 388 4.45 10.32 3.54
N ASP A 389 3.37 9.68 3.99
CA ASP A 389 3.37 8.34 4.61
C ASP A 389 3.90 7.28 3.63
N ARG A 390 3.37 7.27 2.39
CA ARG A 390 3.80 6.34 1.32
C ARG A 390 5.30 6.48 0.97
N LEU A 391 5.85 7.70 1.06
CA LEU A 391 7.29 7.95 0.86
C LEU A 391 8.16 7.56 2.06
N ASN A 392 7.56 7.06 3.14
CA ASN A 392 8.22 6.72 4.41
C ASN A 392 8.97 7.91 5.02
N LEU A 393 8.47 9.15 4.82
CA LEU A 393 9.01 10.35 5.48
C LEU A 393 8.35 10.54 6.84
N PHE A 394 7.04 10.37 6.86
CA PHE A 394 6.22 10.31 8.06
C PHE A 394 5.59 8.92 8.15
N SER A 395 5.04 8.59 9.31
CA SER A 395 4.19 7.41 9.45
C SER A 395 2.88 7.79 10.12
N ILE A 396 1.78 7.29 9.57
CA ILE A 396 0.46 7.32 10.19
C ILE A 396 0.21 5.97 10.88
N THR A 397 0.16 5.99 12.20
CA THR A 397 -0.09 4.79 13.01
C THR A 397 -1.55 4.31 12.88
N SER A 398 -1.84 3.10 13.35
CA SER A 398 -3.22 2.56 13.36
C SER A 398 -4.19 3.37 14.24
N GLN A 399 -3.67 4.17 15.17
CA GLN A 399 -4.42 5.14 15.97
C GLN A 399 -4.64 6.49 15.27
N ALA A 400 -4.23 6.60 14.00
CA ALA A 400 -4.23 7.84 13.23
C ALA A 400 -3.35 8.94 13.85
N GLU A 401 -2.25 8.57 14.50
CA GLU A 401 -1.20 9.49 14.95
C GLU A 401 -0.08 9.57 13.90
N VAL A 402 0.32 10.79 13.53
CA VAL A 402 1.36 11.12 12.54
C VAL A 402 2.65 11.46 13.27
N ARG A 403 3.74 10.80 12.89
CA ARG A 403 5.08 10.99 13.46
C ARG A 403 6.15 10.84 12.39
N ALA A 404 7.41 11.12 12.73
CA ALA A 404 8.53 10.74 11.88
C ALA A 404 8.50 9.22 11.62
N SER A 405 8.83 8.79 10.40
CA SER A 405 8.77 7.38 10.01
C SER A 405 9.69 6.45 10.81
N SER A 406 10.72 7.03 11.44
CA SER A 406 11.71 6.30 12.21
C SER A 406 12.46 7.20 13.21
N VAL A 407 13.17 6.58 14.16
CA VAL A 407 14.10 7.29 15.07
C VAL A 407 15.20 8.03 14.28
N PRO A 408 15.92 7.40 13.33
CA PRO A 408 16.85 8.12 12.45
C PRO A 408 16.24 9.29 11.68
N MET A 409 15.00 9.15 11.17
CA MET A 409 14.31 10.24 10.48
C MET A 409 14.00 11.40 11.43
N HIS A 410 13.56 11.12 12.66
CA HIS A 410 13.33 12.16 13.66
C HIS A 410 14.63 12.89 14.04
N ILE A 411 15.72 12.15 14.23
CA ILE A 411 17.05 12.74 14.45
C ILE A 411 17.48 13.61 13.26
N ALA A 412 17.19 13.17 12.03
CA ALA A 412 17.43 13.96 10.84
C ALA A 412 16.62 15.27 10.83
N PHE A 413 15.35 15.25 11.24
CA PHE A 413 14.55 16.48 11.41
C PHE A 413 15.19 17.43 12.40
N LYS A 414 15.63 16.96 13.56
CA LYS A 414 16.34 17.78 14.55
C LYS A 414 17.59 18.43 13.97
N GLU A 415 18.38 17.67 13.21
CA GLU A 415 19.60 18.17 12.56
C GLU A 415 19.30 19.22 11.47
N ILE A 416 18.15 19.12 10.80
CA ILE A 416 17.69 20.11 9.82
C ILE A 416 17.20 21.38 10.53
N VAL A 417 16.31 21.25 11.50
CA VAL A 417 15.69 22.37 12.22
C VAL A 417 16.72 23.17 13.02
N SER A 418 17.78 22.51 13.50
CA SER A 418 18.86 23.15 14.26
C SER A 418 19.86 23.93 13.39
N GLN A 419 19.73 23.92 12.05
CA GLN A 419 20.64 24.67 11.19
C GLN A 419 20.49 26.18 11.41
N PRO A 420 21.60 26.95 11.49
CA PRO A 420 21.52 28.40 11.62
C PRO A 420 20.76 29.03 10.45
N GLY A 421 19.79 29.90 10.74
CA GLY A 421 18.97 30.56 9.71
C GLY A 421 17.84 29.69 9.14
N PHE A 422 17.65 28.45 9.61
CA PHE A 422 16.66 27.54 9.05
C PHE A 422 15.23 28.06 9.18
N ARG A 423 14.85 28.57 10.35
CA ARG A 423 13.47 29.04 10.59
C ARG A 423 13.17 30.28 9.76
N GLU A 424 14.14 31.17 9.60
CA GLU A 424 14.05 32.34 8.72
C GLU A 424 13.90 31.90 7.25
N HIS A 425 14.68 30.90 6.81
CA HIS A 425 14.59 30.35 5.45
C HIS A 425 13.23 29.67 5.17
N LEU A 426 12.69 28.95 6.17
CA LEU A 426 11.35 28.39 6.12
C LEU A 426 10.28 29.48 6.03
N GLN A 427 10.34 30.49 6.90
CA GLN A 427 9.39 31.60 6.87
C GLN A 427 9.44 32.34 5.53
N ALA A 428 10.63 32.62 5.01
CA ALA A 428 10.82 33.23 3.70
C ALA A 428 10.17 32.42 2.57
N THR A 429 10.25 31.09 2.63
CA THR A 429 9.56 30.20 1.68
C THR A 429 8.04 30.33 1.79
N ILE A 430 7.50 30.30 3.02
CA ILE A 430 6.05 30.41 3.26
C ILE A 430 5.52 31.77 2.77
N ASP A 431 6.20 32.86 3.11
CA ASP A 431 5.82 34.22 2.73
C ASP A 431 5.85 34.40 1.21
N ARG A 432 6.85 33.83 0.54
CA ARG A 432 6.98 33.87 -0.91
C ARG A 432 5.89 33.05 -1.61
N ILE A 433 5.51 31.87 -1.10
CA ILE A 433 4.35 31.12 -1.60
C ILE A 433 3.08 31.97 -1.47
N ALA A 434 2.85 32.59 -0.31
CA ALA A 434 1.68 33.43 -0.07
C ALA A 434 1.63 34.66 -1.00
N ALA A 435 2.78 35.27 -1.28
CA ALA A 435 2.89 36.40 -2.21
C ALA A 435 2.53 35.99 -3.65
N ILE A 436 3.05 34.85 -4.13
CA ILE A 436 2.75 34.32 -5.47
C ILE A 436 1.26 33.99 -5.59
N GLU A 437 0.67 33.32 -4.59
CA GLU A 437 -0.77 33.05 -4.59
C GLU A 437 -1.62 34.33 -4.58
N SER A 438 -1.18 35.36 -3.86
CA SER A 438 -1.86 36.65 -3.84
C SER A 438 -1.85 37.33 -5.22
N LEU A 439 -0.75 37.24 -5.96
CA LEU A 439 -0.64 37.76 -7.32
C LEU A 439 -1.56 37.00 -8.29
N GLY A 440 -1.68 35.69 -8.14
CA GLY A 440 -2.64 34.88 -8.92
C GLY A 440 -4.11 35.19 -8.61
N ARG A 441 -4.42 35.65 -7.40
CA ARG A 441 -5.79 36.02 -6.98
C ARG A 441 -6.19 37.44 -7.42
N THR A 442 -5.24 38.31 -7.76
CA THR A 442 -5.56 39.59 -8.40
C THR A 442 -6.07 39.35 -9.82
N ARG A 443 -7.39 39.22 -9.96
CA ARG A 443 -8.11 39.14 -11.23
C ARG A 443 -7.55 40.16 -12.22
N GLU A 444 -7.10 39.70 -13.38
CA GLU A 444 -6.98 40.57 -14.54
C GLU A 444 -8.35 41.23 -14.79
N LEU A 445 -8.40 42.57 -14.73
CA LEU A 445 -9.56 43.31 -15.21
C LEU A 445 -9.57 43.24 -16.74
N VAL A 446 -10.06 42.12 -17.27
CA VAL A 446 -10.26 41.96 -18.71
C VAL A 446 -11.49 42.79 -19.10
N ALA A 447 -11.24 43.94 -19.73
CA ALA A 447 -12.29 44.73 -20.35
C ALA A 447 -12.88 43.95 -21.53
N LYS A 448 -14.00 43.23 -21.29
CA LYS A 448 -14.67 42.36 -22.28
C LYS A 448 -14.93 43.06 -23.61
N ASP A 449 -15.16 44.37 -23.58
CA ASP A 449 -15.41 45.19 -24.77
C ASP A 449 -14.21 45.25 -25.73
N LEU A 450 -12.97 45.19 -25.22
CA LEU A 450 -11.75 45.12 -26.05
C LEU A 450 -11.55 43.72 -26.66
N VAL A 451 -11.88 42.67 -25.90
CA VAL A 451 -11.77 41.26 -26.36
C VAL A 451 -12.74 40.99 -27.52
N TRP A 452 -13.88 41.67 -27.55
CA TRP A 452 -14.85 41.60 -28.65
C TRP A 452 -14.57 42.57 -29.81
N GLY A 453 -13.34 43.09 -29.91
CA GLY A 453 -12.89 43.95 -31.00
C GLY A 453 -13.25 45.44 -30.85
N GLY A 454 -13.77 45.85 -29.68
CA GLY A 454 -14.03 47.25 -29.39
C GLY A 454 -12.73 48.04 -29.21
N LYS A 455 -12.72 49.29 -29.69
CA LYS A 455 -11.59 50.22 -29.53
C LYS A 455 -12.02 51.41 -28.70
N TYR A 456 -11.27 51.73 -27.65
CA TYR A 456 -11.46 52.98 -26.92
C TYR A 456 -10.79 54.12 -27.68
N GLU A 457 -11.56 55.16 -27.99
CA GLU A 457 -11.06 56.41 -28.55
C GLU A 457 -11.15 57.48 -27.46
N ILE A 458 -9.98 57.92 -27.01
CA ILE A 458 -9.83 58.96 -26.00
C ILE A 458 -9.52 60.28 -26.71
N ARG A 459 -10.40 61.26 -26.58
CA ARG A 459 -10.23 62.61 -27.14
C ARG A 459 -10.19 63.64 -26.03
N LYS A 460 -9.28 64.60 -26.15
CA LYS A 460 -9.19 65.73 -25.21
C LYS A 460 -10.08 66.85 -25.75
N SER A 461 -11.16 67.17 -25.03
CA SER A 461 -12.06 68.27 -25.38
C SER A 461 -11.78 69.49 -24.48
N PHE A 462 -12.24 70.66 -24.90
CA PHE A 462 -12.02 71.90 -24.15
C PHE A 462 -12.94 71.92 -22.91
N GLY A 463 -12.46 71.31 -21.82
CA GLY A 463 -13.20 71.14 -20.56
C GLY A 463 -13.06 69.75 -19.92
N GLY A 464 -12.46 68.76 -20.59
CA GLY A 464 -12.26 67.43 -20.03
C GLY A 464 -11.70 66.39 -21.00
N VAL A 465 -11.58 65.16 -20.52
CA VAL A 465 -11.22 63.99 -21.36
C VAL A 465 -12.52 63.24 -21.67
N GLU A 466 -12.83 63.10 -22.96
CA GLU A 466 -13.95 62.31 -23.45
C GLU A 466 -13.44 60.94 -23.87
N VAL A 467 -14.00 59.88 -23.28
CA VAL A 467 -13.67 58.48 -23.60
C VAL A 467 -14.88 57.87 -24.29
N SER A 468 -14.71 57.42 -25.54
CA SER A 468 -15.77 56.78 -26.32
C SER A 468 -15.37 55.36 -26.71
N LEU A 469 -16.26 54.39 -26.54
CA LEU A 469 -16.07 53.01 -26.97
C LEU A 469 -16.65 52.85 -28.37
N LYS A 470 -15.82 52.46 -29.34
CA LYS A 470 -16.26 52.08 -30.69
C LYS A 470 -16.31 50.57 -30.79
N GLN A 471 -17.50 49.99 -30.86
CA GLN A 471 -17.71 48.58 -31.11
C GLN A 471 -18.20 48.40 -32.56
N GLU A 472 -17.53 47.57 -33.36
CA GLU A 472 -18.07 47.15 -34.65
C GLU A 472 -19.28 46.25 -34.37
N GLY A 473 -20.48 46.74 -34.67
CA GLY A 473 -21.73 46.04 -34.38
C GLY A 473 -21.83 44.72 -35.13
N ARG A 474 -21.50 43.61 -34.46
CA ARG A 474 -21.99 42.29 -34.87
C ARG A 474 -23.45 42.22 -34.44
N LYS A 475 -24.36 42.19 -35.42
CA LYS A 475 -25.79 41.95 -35.20
C LYS A 475 -25.96 40.71 -34.31
N ARG A 476 -26.84 40.80 -33.31
CA ARG A 476 -27.37 39.65 -32.60
C ARG A 476 -28.07 38.75 -33.63
N ASP A 477 -27.50 37.59 -33.92
CA ASP A 477 -28.29 36.47 -34.43
C ASP A 477 -29.01 35.86 -33.23
N VAL A 478 -30.31 36.10 -33.19
CA VAL A 478 -31.26 35.47 -32.27
C VAL A 478 -31.75 34.20 -32.96
N THR A 479 -31.11 33.07 -32.66
CA THR A 479 -31.54 31.66 -32.82
C THR A 479 -30.34 30.85 -32.30
N ASP A 480 -30.37 30.17 -31.16
CA ASP A 480 -31.28 29.08 -30.79
C ASP A 480 -31.27 28.97 -29.26
N VAL A 481 -32.45 28.87 -28.64
CA VAL A 481 -32.60 28.50 -27.24
C VAL A 481 -32.81 27.00 -27.25
N GLY A 482 -31.72 26.27 -27.02
CA GLY A 482 -31.74 24.88 -26.60
C GLY A 482 -31.10 24.83 -25.22
N ASP A 483 -31.92 24.54 -24.22
CA ASP A 483 -31.53 24.27 -22.85
C ASP A 483 -30.41 23.22 -22.81
N ASP A 484 -29.30 23.56 -22.16
CA ASP A 484 -28.44 22.61 -21.45
C ASP A 484 -28.13 23.28 -20.11
N ASP A 485 -29.18 23.35 -19.27
CA ASP A 485 -29.01 23.28 -17.83
C ASP A 485 -28.66 21.80 -17.53
N ASP A 486 -27.38 21.51 -17.32
CA ASP A 486 -27.00 20.37 -16.49
C ASP A 486 -26.07 20.88 -15.39
N ASP A 487 -26.68 20.91 -14.21
CA ASP A 487 -26.15 21.23 -12.92
C ASP A 487 -24.84 20.48 -12.62
N ASP A 488 -23.89 21.26 -12.11
CA ASP A 488 -22.96 20.81 -11.09
C ASP A 488 -23.75 20.12 -9.95
N ASN A 489 -23.69 18.78 -9.90
CA ASN A 489 -23.88 18.04 -8.67
C ASN A 489 -22.70 17.08 -8.49
N GLU A 490 -21.97 17.35 -7.41
CA GLU A 490 -21.38 16.39 -6.47
C GLU A 490 -21.22 14.94 -6.99
N ASP A 491 -19.96 14.54 -7.18
CA ASP A 491 -19.33 13.42 -6.46
C ASP A 491 -17.79 13.48 -6.57
#